data_AF-A0A3P7UCB9-F1
#
_entry.id   AF-A0A3P7UCB9-F1
#
_cell.length_a   1.000
_cell.length_b   1.000
_cell.length_c   1.000
_cell.angle_alpha   90.00
_cell.angle_beta   90.00
_cell.angle_gamma   90.00
#
_symmetry.space_group_name_H-M   'P 1'
#
loop_
_entity.id
_entity.type
_entity.pdbx_description
1 polymer ?
#
loop_
_entity_poly.entity_id
_entity_poly.type
_entity_poly.pdbx_seq_one_letter_code
_entity_poly.pdbx_strand_id
1 'polypeptide(L)'
;MDKTGQSETGPWGPWTPEQCSRTCGGGVQTEKRQCSGDCTGPSVRYVSCNLEPCADGADFRAEQCAAHNDDPLDGQYHKWLPYKGKNK
;
A
#
# COMPACT_ATOMS: atom_id res chain seq x y z
N MET A 1 10.66 -9.99 -14.09
CA MET A 1 9.85 -9.18 -15.01
C MET A 1 9.01 -8.23 -14.17
N ASP A 2 8.90 -6.97 -14.56
CA ASP A 2 7.99 -6.03 -13.90
C ASP A 2 6.52 -6.37 -14.23
N LYS A 3 5.56 -5.60 -13.71
CA LYS A 3 4.12 -5.87 -13.92
C LYS A 3 3.69 -5.81 -15.39
N THR A 4 4.51 -5.24 -16.28
CA THR A 4 4.29 -5.19 -17.73
C THR A 4 4.98 -6.32 -18.50
N GLY A 5 5.70 -7.21 -17.82
CA GLY A 5 6.39 -8.33 -18.44
C GLY A 5 7.79 -8.03 -18.99
N GLN A 6 8.31 -6.81 -18.81
CA GLN A 6 9.68 -6.46 -19.22
C GLN A 6 10.69 -6.96 -18.19
N SER A 7 11.86 -7.41 -18.67
CA SER A 7 12.96 -7.75 -17.77
C SER A 7 13.62 -6.47 -17.25
N GLU A 8 13.92 -6.44 -15.95
CA GLU A 8 14.69 -5.34 -15.39
C GLU A 8 16.15 -5.45 -15.85
N THR A 9 16.73 -4.35 -16.33
CA THR A 9 18.10 -4.29 -16.85
C THR A 9 18.77 -2.97 -16.45
N GLY A 10 20.11 -2.95 -16.48
CA GLY A 10 20.90 -1.75 -16.21
C GLY A 10 21.44 -1.65 -14.77
N PRO A 11 22.29 -0.64 -14.52
CA PRO A 11 23.00 -0.44 -13.25
C PRO A 11 22.09 0.20 -12.19
N TRP A 12 21.14 -0.58 -11.68
CA TRP A 12 20.30 -0.20 -10.55
C TRP A 12 21.08 -0.21 -9.23
N GLY A 13 20.94 0.86 -8.45
CA GLY A 13 21.33 0.91 -7.06
C GLY A 13 20.40 0.09 -6.16
N PRO A 14 20.75 -0.07 -4.87
CA PRO A 14 19.95 -0.83 -3.93
C PRO A 14 18.59 -0.17 -3.69
N TRP A 15 17.60 -1.00 -3.38
CA TRP A 15 16.31 -0.53 -2.88
C TRP A 15 16.49 0.05 -1.48
N THR A 16 16.00 1.27 -1.31
CA THR A 16 16.00 1.98 -0.04
C THR A 16 14.56 2.08 0.46
N PRO A 17 14.23 1.44 1.59
CA PRO A 17 12.89 1.49 2.15
C PRO A 17 12.61 2.83 2.84
N GLU A 18 11.40 3.34 2.65
CA GLU A 18 10.85 4.46 3.40
C GLU A 18 10.05 3.95 4.61
N GLN A 19 9.45 4.88 5.36
CA GLN A 19 8.62 4.54 6.50
C GLN A 19 7.42 3.67 6.10
N CYS A 20 7.21 2.57 6.81
CA CYS A 20 6.01 1.74 6.63
C CYS A 20 4.76 2.54 7.02
N SER A 21 3.67 2.41 6.25
CA SER A 21 2.41 3.13 6.49
C SER A 21 1.73 2.75 7.82
N ARG A 22 2.11 1.63 8.43
CA ARG A 22 1.57 1.13 9.69
C ARG A 22 2.68 0.49 10.52
N THR A 23 2.47 0.35 11.83
CA THR A 23 3.41 -0.33 12.74
C THR A 23 3.00 -1.77 13.05
N CYS A 24 1.77 -2.18 12.70
CA CYS A 24 1.23 -3.53 12.83
C CYS A 24 0.08 -3.75 11.83
N GLY A 25 -0.46 -4.97 11.77
CA GLY A 25 -1.65 -5.36 11.04
C GLY A 25 -1.49 -5.37 9.52
N GLY A 26 -0.26 -5.29 9.02
CA GLY A 26 0.07 -5.16 7.61
C GLY A 26 -0.10 -3.74 7.08
N GLY A 27 1.02 -3.08 6.80
CA GLY A 27 1.12 -1.81 6.08
C GLY A 27 1.80 -1.97 4.71
N VAL A 28 1.97 -0.85 4.02
CA VAL A 28 2.73 -0.75 2.76
C VAL A 28 3.88 0.20 2.98
N GLN A 29 5.10 -0.20 2.60
CA GLN A 29 6.26 0.68 2.52
C GLN A 29 6.62 0.89 1.05
N THR A 30 7.03 2.11 0.75
CA THR A 30 7.60 2.47 -0.53
C THR A 30 9.10 2.17 -0.48
N GLU A 31 9.62 1.49 -1.48
CA GLU A 31 11.06 1.34 -1.67
C GLU A 31 11.46 2.03 -2.97
N LYS A 32 12.52 2.84 -2.89
CA LYS A 32 13.04 3.62 -4.02
C LYS A 32 14.46 3.17 -4.34
N ARG A 33 14.83 3.19 -5.62
CA ARG A 33 16.20 2.97 -6.07
C ARG A 33 16.60 4.00 -7.11
N GLN A 34 17.89 4.23 -7.24
CA GLN A 34 18.45 5.11 -8.27
C GLN A 34 19.11 4.28 -9.36
N CYS A 35 19.16 4.81 -10.59
CA CYS A 35 19.88 4.21 -11.71
C CYS A 35 21.07 5.09 -12.08
N SER A 36 22.21 4.46 -12.35
CA SER A 36 23.43 5.14 -12.81
C SER A 36 23.74 4.79 -14.27
N GLY A 37 22.90 5.25 -15.22
CA GLY A 37 23.04 4.97 -16.65
C GLY A 37 21.69 4.66 -17.30
N ASP A 38 21.69 3.74 -18.27
CA ASP A 38 20.47 3.25 -18.90
C ASP A 38 19.91 2.05 -18.14
N CYS A 39 18.72 2.22 -17.54
CA CYS A 39 18.03 1.14 -16.85
C CYS A 39 16.61 0.94 -17.40
N THR A 40 16.17 -0.32 -17.41
CA THR A 40 14.78 -0.72 -17.66
C THR A 40 14.18 -1.28 -16.38
N GLY A 41 12.96 -0.88 -16.06
CA GLY A 41 12.22 -1.33 -14.87
C GLY A 41 11.84 -0.18 -13.92
N PRO A 42 11.10 -0.49 -12.85
CA PRO A 42 10.59 0.52 -11.94
C PRO A 42 11.70 1.12 -11.06
N SER A 43 11.65 2.42 -10.80
CA SER A 43 12.47 3.10 -9.79
C SER A 43 11.82 3.10 -8.39
N VAL A 44 10.55 2.70 -8.31
CA VAL A 44 9.73 2.67 -7.10
C VAL A 44 8.96 1.36 -7.04
N ARG A 45 8.96 0.69 -5.89
CA ARG A 45 8.08 -0.45 -5.62
C ARG A 45 7.37 -0.29 -4.28
N TYR A 46 6.22 -0.95 -4.15
CA TYR A 46 5.44 -1.00 -2.93
C TYR A 46 5.49 -2.41 -2.38
N VAL A 47 5.90 -2.56 -1.13
CA VAL A 47 6.02 -3.87 -0.47
C VAL A 47 5.28 -3.86 0.85
N SER A 48 4.74 -5.01 1.24
CA SER A 48 4.06 -5.14 2.52
C SER A 48 5.06 -5.14 3.67
N CYS A 49 4.71 -4.48 4.77
CA CYS A 49 5.56 -4.32 5.95
C CYS A 49 4.73 -4.45 7.23
N ASN A 50 5.38 -4.73 8.37
CA ASN A 50 4.75 -4.82 9.69
C ASN A 50 3.49 -5.72 9.70
N LEU A 51 3.66 -6.95 9.23
CA LEU A 51 2.58 -7.93 9.03
C LEU A 51 2.04 -8.53 10.33
N GLU A 52 2.74 -8.35 11.44
CA GLU A 52 2.32 -8.84 12.75
C GLU A 52 0.97 -8.22 13.15
N PRO A 53 0.01 -9.01 13.66
CA PRO A 53 -1.31 -8.50 14.03
C PRO A 53 -1.23 -7.42 15.11
N CYS A 54 -2.11 -6.42 15.03
CA CYS A 54 -2.27 -5.43 16.09
C CYS A 54 -2.97 -6.05 17.32
N ALA A 55 -2.64 -5.59 18.53
CA ALA A 55 -3.20 -6.11 19.78
C ALA A 55 -4.73 -6.03 19.84
N ASP A 56 -5.32 -4.99 19.27
CA ASP A 56 -6.77 -4.76 19.30
C ASP A 56 -7.54 -5.57 18.26
N GLY A 57 -6.86 -6.34 17.40
CA GLY A 57 -7.49 -7.12 16.33
C GLY A 57 -8.27 -6.27 15.31
N ALA A 58 -8.00 -4.96 15.26
CA ALA A 58 -8.76 -4.01 14.45
C ALA A 58 -8.59 -4.28 12.94
N ASP A 59 -9.72 -4.40 12.24
CA ASP A 59 -9.73 -4.46 10.77
C ASP A 59 -9.49 -3.07 10.20
N PHE A 60 -8.30 -2.87 9.63
CA PHE A 60 -7.89 -1.58 9.08
C PHE A 60 -8.80 -1.05 7.98
N ARG A 61 -9.43 -1.93 7.20
CA ARG A 61 -10.39 -1.46 6.20
C ARG A 61 -11.62 -0.89 6.89
N ALA A 62 -12.02 -1.48 8.02
CA ALA A 62 -13.16 -1.00 8.80
C ALA A 62 -12.87 0.36 9.43
N GLU A 63 -11.65 0.59 9.91
CA GLU A 63 -11.22 1.90 10.42
C GLU A 63 -11.26 2.99 9.34
N GLN A 64 -10.71 2.71 8.15
CA GLN A 64 -10.76 3.63 7.01
C GLN A 64 -12.20 3.94 6.58
N CYS A 65 -13.07 2.93 6.54
CA CYS A 65 -14.48 3.15 6.29
C CYS A 65 -15.11 4.02 7.38
N ALA A 66 -14.87 3.70 8.65
CA ALA A 66 -15.49 4.40 9.78
C ALA A 66 -15.12 5.88 9.84
N ALA A 67 -13.97 6.28 9.29
CA ALA A 67 -13.57 7.69 9.18
C ALA A 67 -14.55 8.54 8.34
N HIS A 68 -15.36 7.92 7.49
CA HIS A 68 -16.38 8.59 6.68
C HIS A 68 -17.79 8.57 7.29
N ASN A 69 -17.96 7.99 8.50
CA ASN A 69 -19.28 7.91 9.12
C ASN A 69 -19.87 9.29 9.46
N ASP A 70 -19.00 10.28 9.68
CA ASP A 70 -19.37 11.66 10.00
C ASP A 70 -19.44 12.56 8.75
N ASP A 71 -19.25 11.99 7.55
CA ASP A 71 -19.42 12.68 6.28
C ASP A 71 -20.86 12.46 5.75
N PRO A 72 -21.70 13.51 5.66
CA PRO A 72 -23.07 13.35 5.16
C PRO A 72 -23.08 13.11 3.64
N LEU A 73 -23.76 12.06 3.21
CA LEU A 73 -24.07 11.77 1.81
C LEU A 73 -25.55 12.08 1.57
N ASP A 74 -25.84 12.99 0.64
CA ASP A 74 -27.21 13.45 0.36
C ASP A 74 -27.99 13.93 1.61
N GLY A 75 -27.26 14.53 2.56
CA GLY A 75 -27.81 15.03 3.82
C GLY A 75 -28.08 13.94 4.89
N GLN A 76 -27.64 12.71 4.65
CA GLN A 76 -27.77 11.59 5.60
C GLN A 76 -26.40 11.02 5.98
N TYR A 77 -26.27 10.62 7.25
CA TYR A 77 -25.10 9.93 7.76
C TYR A 77 -25.25 8.42 7.60
N HIS A 78 -24.15 7.76 7.24
CA HIS A 78 -24.13 6.33 6.98
C HIS A 78 -23.01 5.64 7.73
N LYS A 79 -23.23 4.37 8.07
CA LYS A 79 -22.16 3.49 8.53
C LYS A 79 -21.47 2.87 7.32
N TRP A 80 -20.26 3.33 7.04
CA TRP A 80 -19.42 2.77 5.99
C TRP A 80 -18.82 1.44 6.45
N LEU A 81 -18.87 0.44 5.56
CA LEU A 81 -18.32 -0.88 5.80
C LEU A 81 -17.33 -1.26 4.71
N PRO A 82 -16.29 -2.05 5.03
CA PRO A 82 -15.35 -2.53 4.03
C PRO A 82 -16.03 -3.31 2.91
N TYR A 83 -15.69 -2.98 1.68
CA TYR A 83 -16.09 -3.79 0.54
C TYR A 83 -15.38 -5.16 0.59
N LYS A 84 -16.18 -6.24 0.68
CA LYS A 84 -15.68 -7.63 0.73
C LYS A 84 -15.75 -8.35 -0.61
N GLY A 85 -16.09 -7.64 -1.70
CA GLY A 85 -16.23 -8.24 -3.02
C GLY A 85 -14.90 -8.61 -3.68
N LYS A 86 -14.96 -9.42 -4.73
CA LYS A 86 -13.82 -9.76 -5.58
C LYS A 86 -13.52 -8.55 -6.48
N ASN A 87 -12.33 -7.97 -6.36
CA ASN A 87 -11.81 -7.06 -7.38
C ASN A 87 -11.63 -7.86 -8.68
N LYS A 88 -12.23 -7.39 -9.76
CA LYS A 88 -12.18 -8.02 -11.09
C LYS A 88 -10.87 -7.69 -11.79
#